data_AF-M5RI09-F1
#
_entry.id   AF-M5RI09-F1
#
_cell.length_a   1.000
_cell.length_b   1.000
_cell.length_c   1.000
_cell.angle_alpha   90.00
_cell.angle_beta   90.00
_cell.angle_gamma   90.00
#
_symmetry.space_group_name_H-M   'P 1'
#
loop_
_entity.id
_entity.type
_entity.pdbx_description
1 polymer ?
#
loop_
_entity_poly.entity_id
_entity_poly.type
_entity_poly.pdbx_seq_one_letter_code
_entity_poly.pdbx_strand_id
1 'polypeptide(L)'
;MDRCKQIRKSGEIPAEMMTMAAQVTDCNGALFDAANGFRGCIAGIHEVLRRQGLLEGTWCLNPHETVSPGQADEIDRVYRSYPHMHDDAFVAEHLDEWLR
;
A
#
# COMPACT_ATOMS: atom_id res chain seq x y z
N MET A 1 2.85 -16.38 0.49
CA MET A 1 2.36 -17.39 -0.48
C MET A 1 2.10 -18.77 0.14
N ASP A 2 2.90 -19.23 1.11
CA ASP A 2 2.79 -20.61 1.61
C ASP A 2 1.50 -20.90 2.39
N ARG A 3 1.01 -19.92 3.18
CA ARG A 3 -0.29 -20.03 3.86
C ARG A 3 -1.47 -20.22 2.87
N CYS A 4 -1.51 -19.46 1.77
CA CYS A 4 -2.53 -19.64 0.73
C CYS A 4 -2.46 -21.03 0.08
N LYS A 5 -1.24 -21.54 -0.16
CA LYS A 5 -1.05 -22.90 -0.70
C LYS A 5 -1.50 -23.98 0.29
N GLN A 6 -1.29 -23.77 1.58
CA GLN A 6 -1.76 -24.67 2.65
C GLN A 6 -3.29 -24.68 2.74
N ILE A 7 -3.92 -23.50 2.78
CA ILE A 7 -5.39 -23.34 2.78
C ILE A 7 -6.02 -24.01 1.55
N ARG A 8 -5.40 -23.84 0.37
CA ARG A 8 -5.88 -24.52 -0.84
C ARG A 8 -5.86 -26.04 -0.69
N LYS A 9 -4.88 -26.60 0.02
CA LYS A 9 -4.80 -28.06 0.26
C LYS A 9 -5.82 -28.54 1.29
N SER A 10 -6.24 -27.71 2.25
CA SER A 10 -7.26 -28.10 3.24
C SER A 10 -8.68 -28.10 2.68
N GLY A 11 -8.93 -27.45 1.53
CA GLY A 11 -10.25 -27.43 0.88
C GLY A 11 -11.28 -26.49 1.52
N GLU A 12 -10.93 -25.89 2.66
CA GLU A 12 -11.74 -24.90 3.37
C GLU A 12 -11.00 -23.57 3.44
N ILE A 13 -11.72 -22.46 3.25
CA ILE A 13 -11.17 -21.11 3.36
C ILE A 13 -11.53 -20.55 4.75
N PRO A 14 -10.55 -20.33 5.64
CA PRO A 14 -10.80 -19.71 6.94
C PRO A 14 -11.37 -18.30 6.79
N ALA A 15 -12.29 -17.90 7.68
CA ALA A 15 -12.87 -16.56 7.67
C ALA A 15 -11.80 -15.45 7.77
N GLU A 16 -10.76 -15.66 8.58
CA GLU A 16 -9.61 -14.76 8.71
C GLU A 16 -8.90 -14.50 7.36
N MET A 17 -8.85 -15.49 6.47
CA MET A 17 -8.24 -15.34 5.15
C MET A 17 -9.09 -14.44 4.26
N MET A 18 -10.42 -14.55 4.37
CA MET A 18 -11.33 -13.67 3.65
C MET A 18 -11.26 -12.22 4.17
N THR A 19 -11.18 -12.04 5.48
CA THR A 19 -10.98 -10.71 6.09
C THR A 19 -9.66 -10.09 5.63
N MET A 20 -8.57 -10.84 5.69
CA MET A 20 -7.26 -10.36 5.23
C MET A 20 -7.27 -10.02 3.74
N ALA A 21 -7.94 -10.83 2.90
CA ALA A 21 -8.10 -10.53 1.49
C ALA A 21 -8.82 -9.20 1.26
N ALA A 22 -9.90 -8.93 2.00
CA ALA A 22 -10.62 -7.65 1.92
C ALA A 22 -9.74 -6.45 2.33
N GLN A 23 -8.97 -6.59 3.41
CA GLN A 23 -8.03 -5.55 3.86
C GLN A 23 -6.96 -5.25 2.80
N VAL A 24 -6.35 -6.30 2.22
CA VAL A 24 -5.35 -6.15 1.15
C VAL A 24 -5.94 -5.49 -0.09
N THR A 25 -7.17 -5.88 -0.48
CA THR A 25 -7.87 -5.24 -1.60
C THR A 25 -8.15 -3.76 -1.33
N ASP A 26 -8.55 -3.41 -0.11
CA ASP A 26 -8.83 -2.03 0.29
C ASP A 26 -7.55 -1.16 0.29
N CYS A 27 -6.47 -1.65 0.90
CA CYS A 27 -5.16 -1.00 0.84
C CYS A 27 -4.70 -0.77 -0.60
N ASN A 28 -4.74 -1.82 -1.43
CA ASN A 28 -4.36 -1.72 -2.84
C ASN A 28 -5.26 -0.73 -3.60
N GLY A 29 -6.55 -0.65 -3.26
CA GLY A 29 -7.48 0.31 -3.85
C GLY A 29 -7.06 1.76 -3.59
N ALA A 30 -6.63 2.07 -2.37
CA ALA A 30 -6.11 3.39 -1.99
C ALA A 30 -4.74 3.69 -2.62
N LEU A 31 -3.79 2.75 -2.55
CA LEU A 31 -2.43 2.94 -3.05
C LEU A 31 -2.40 3.08 -4.58
N PHE A 32 -3.12 2.20 -5.31
CA PHE A 32 -3.12 2.18 -6.78
C PHE A 32 -4.22 3.05 -7.38
N ASP A 33 -4.94 3.84 -6.59
CA ASP A 33 -5.93 4.81 -7.07
C ASP A 33 -7.10 4.19 -7.88
N ALA A 34 -7.61 3.04 -7.42
CA ALA A 34 -8.62 2.29 -8.16
C ALA A 34 -9.91 3.10 -8.39
N ALA A 35 -10.32 3.94 -7.43
CA ALA A 35 -11.51 4.79 -7.53
C ALA A 35 -11.42 5.85 -8.65
N ASN A 36 -10.21 6.22 -9.04
CA ASN A 36 -9.93 7.19 -10.10
C ASN A 36 -9.42 6.53 -11.38
N GLY A 37 -9.53 5.21 -11.51
CA GLY A 37 -9.05 4.51 -12.70
C GLY A 37 -7.53 4.54 -12.84
N PHE A 38 -6.80 4.41 -11.73
CA PHE A 38 -5.34 4.27 -11.66
C PHE A 38 -4.55 5.52 -12.10
N ARG A 39 -5.18 6.70 -12.17
CA ARG A 39 -4.52 7.95 -12.59
C ARG A 39 -3.38 8.38 -11.67
N GLY A 40 -3.55 8.20 -10.36
CA GLY A 40 -2.57 8.50 -9.33
C GLY A 40 -1.81 7.27 -8.83
N CYS A 41 -1.74 6.20 -9.63
CA CYS A 41 -1.12 4.94 -9.23
C CYS A 41 0.34 5.12 -8.81
N ILE A 42 1.18 5.70 -9.68
CA ILE A 42 2.62 5.90 -9.38
C ILE A 42 2.78 6.96 -8.28
N ALA A 43 2.06 8.08 -8.40
CA ALA A 43 2.13 9.16 -7.42
C ALA A 43 1.69 8.72 -6.01
N GLY A 44 0.71 7.81 -5.90
CA GLY A 44 0.26 7.23 -4.64
C GLY A 44 1.30 6.31 -3.99
N ILE A 45 1.99 5.50 -4.80
CA ILE A 45 3.14 4.71 -4.32
C ILE A 45 4.25 5.65 -3.86
N HIS A 46 4.57 6.69 -4.64
CA HIS A 46 5.58 7.67 -4.24
C HIS A 46 5.19 8.41 -2.96
N GLU A 47 3.90 8.67 -2.72
CA GLU A 47 3.44 9.26 -1.45
C GLU A 47 3.72 8.36 -0.25
N VAL A 48 3.52 7.04 -0.38
CA VAL A 48 3.90 6.08 0.66
C VAL A 48 5.41 6.07 0.87
N LEU A 49 6.20 5.97 -0.19
CA LEU A 49 7.67 5.98 -0.11
C LEU A 49 8.21 7.30 0.48
N ARG A 50 7.55 8.42 0.17
CA ARG A 50 7.87 9.74 0.73
C ARG A 50 7.61 9.78 2.24
N ARG A 51 6.50 9.20 2.71
CA ARG A 51 6.22 9.05 4.15
C ARG A 51 7.24 8.17 4.86
N GLN A 52 7.74 7.14 4.17
CA GLN A 52 8.80 6.26 4.66
C GLN A 52 10.20 6.88 4.60
N GLY A 53 10.36 8.07 4.00
CA GLY A 53 11.66 8.74 3.86
C GLY A 53 12.54 8.19 2.73
N LEU A 54 12.02 7.27 1.90
CA LEU A 54 12.73 6.71 0.75
C LEU A 54 12.73 7.65 -0.46
N LEU A 55 11.77 8.58 -0.53
CA LEU A 55 11.70 9.64 -1.54
C LEU A 55 11.46 11.01 -0.89
N GLU A 56 11.95 12.07 -1.52
CA GLU A 56 11.72 13.45 -1.04
C GLU A 56 10.38 14.04 -1.47
N GLY A 57 9.73 13.43 -2.48
CA GLY A 57 8.50 13.94 -3.07
C GLY A 57 7.79 12.91 -3.94
N THR A 58 6.63 13.29 -4.47
CA THR A 58 5.75 12.41 -5.25
C THR A 58 5.87 12.63 -6.76
N TRP A 59 7.04 13.09 -7.23
CA TRP A 59 7.22 13.50 -8.62
C TRP A 59 7.20 12.29 -9.56
N CYS A 60 6.55 12.45 -10.71
CA CYS A 60 6.49 11.46 -11.78
C CYS A 60 7.14 12.01 -13.05
N LEU A 61 7.52 11.13 -13.98
CA LEU A 61 8.08 11.53 -15.28
C LEU A 61 7.11 12.40 -16.08
N ASN A 62 5.81 12.07 -16.01
CA ASN A 62 4.74 12.93 -16.50
C ASN A 62 4.35 13.93 -15.40
N PRO A 63 4.54 15.25 -15.60
CA PRO A 63 4.18 16.26 -14.59
C PRO A 63 2.69 16.32 -14.26
N HIS A 64 1.83 15.76 -15.12
CA HIS A 64 0.38 15.67 -14.89
C HIS A 64 -0.02 14.44 -14.10
N GLU A 65 0.88 13.46 -13.94
CA GLU A 65 0.66 12.31 -13.08
C GLU A 65 0.98 12.72 -11.64
N THR A 66 -0.07 12.93 -10.86
CA THR A 66 -0.02 13.43 -9.48
C THR A 66 -1.01 12.63 -8.64
N VAL A 67 -0.90 12.77 -7.31
CA VAL A 67 -1.85 12.14 -6.39
C VAL A 67 -3.26 12.64 -6.72
N SER A 68 -4.19 11.72 -6.97
CA SER A 68 -5.56 12.08 -7.33
C SER A 68 -6.27 12.79 -6.15
N PRO A 69 -7.27 13.64 -6.43
CA PRO A 69 -8.10 14.23 -5.38
C PRO A 69 -8.66 13.15 -4.43
N GLY A 70 -8.43 13.32 -3.13
CA GLY A 70 -8.87 12.39 -2.08
C GLY A 70 -8.03 11.12 -1.89
N GLN A 71 -7.06 10.84 -2.78
CA GLN A 71 -6.26 9.62 -2.67
C GLN A 71 -5.35 9.62 -1.43
N ALA A 72 -4.75 10.76 -1.08
CA ALA A 72 -3.95 10.90 0.14
C ALA A 72 -4.78 10.62 1.41
N ASP A 73 -6.03 11.09 1.45
CA ASP A 73 -6.95 10.82 2.56
C ASP A 73 -7.34 9.34 2.63
N GLU A 74 -7.50 8.67 1.48
CA GLU A 74 -7.73 7.23 1.42
C GLU A 74 -6.51 6.42 1.90
N ILE A 75 -5.29 6.87 1.57
CA ILE A 75 -4.06 6.28 2.12
C ILE A 75 -4.04 6.44 3.65
N ASP A 76 -4.35 7.64 4.17
CA ASP A 76 -4.46 7.86 5.62
C ASP A 76 -5.52 6.98 6.28
N ARG A 77 -6.65 6.77 5.61
CA ARG A 77 -7.74 5.91 6.09
C ARG A 77 -7.28 4.46 6.22
N VAL A 78 -6.64 3.88 5.20
CA VAL A 78 -6.22 2.47 5.25
C VAL A 78 -5.07 2.26 6.23
N TYR A 79 -4.16 3.23 6.37
CA TYR A 79 -3.10 3.23 7.40
C TYR A 79 -3.69 3.13 8.82
N ARG A 80 -4.71 3.95 9.10
CA ARG A 80 -5.41 3.93 10.39
C ARG A 80 -6.25 2.67 10.60
N SER A 81 -6.88 2.18 9.53
CA SER A 81 -7.81 1.04 9.62
C SER A 81 -7.08 -0.28 9.77
N TYR A 82 -5.90 -0.40 9.15
CA TYR A 82 -5.11 -1.64 9.09
C TYR A 82 -3.62 -1.35 9.37
N PRO A 83 -3.25 -0.99 10.62
CA PRO A 83 -1.86 -0.63 10.96
C PRO A 83 -0.85 -1.78 10.77
N HIS A 84 -1.32 -3.02 10.61
CA HIS A 84 -0.50 -4.19 10.32
C HIS A 84 -0.26 -4.43 8.81
N MET A 85 -0.78 -3.57 7.94
CA MET A 85 -0.71 -3.71 6.47
C MET A 85 0.35 -2.83 5.81
N HIS A 86 1.22 -2.18 6.60
CA HIS A 86 2.37 -1.44 6.11
C HIS A 86 3.63 -1.83 6.90
N ASP A 87 4.79 -1.55 6.32
CA ASP A 87 6.11 -1.96 6.81
C ASP A 87 6.95 -0.80 7.34
N ASP A 88 6.36 0.38 7.55
CA ASP A 88 7.03 1.60 8.01
C ASP A 88 8.03 1.40 9.17
N ALA A 89 7.70 0.59 10.17
CA ALA A 89 8.60 0.33 11.29
C ALA A 89 9.87 -0.42 10.85
N PHE A 90 9.73 -1.39 9.95
CA PHE A 90 10.84 -2.13 9.36
C PHE A 90 11.67 -1.22 8.45
N VAL A 91 11.02 -0.39 7.62
CA VAL A 91 11.72 0.57 6.76
C VAL A 91 12.52 1.56 7.61
N ALA A 92 11.93 2.11 8.68
CA ALA A 92 12.62 3.05 9.56
C ALA A 92 13.85 2.45 10.26
N GLU A 93 13.85 1.15 10.57
CA GLU A 93 15.00 0.46 11.18
C GLU A 93 16.21 0.36 10.22
N HIS A 94 15.96 0.29 8.91
CA HIS A 94 16.98 0.03 7.90
C HIS A 94 17.27 1.21 6.96
N LEU A 95 16.51 2.30 7.04
CA LEU A 95 16.57 3.42 6.11
C LEU A 95 17.98 4.00 5.98
N ASP A 96 18.65 4.24 7.11
CA ASP A 96 20.02 4.79 7.15
C ASP A 96 21.07 3.85 6.53
N GLU A 97 20.85 2.54 6.60
CA GLU A 97 21.74 1.56 5.97
C GLU A 97 21.60 1.60 4.44
N TRP A 98 20.38 1.72 3.93
CA TRP A 98 20.09 1.68 2.50
C TRP A 98 20.46 2.96 1.75
N LEU A 99 20.43 4.12 2.43
CA LEU A 99 20.71 5.44 1.83
C LEU A 99 22.18 5.90 1.99
N ARG A 100 23.08 4.98 2.35
CA ARG A 100 24.53 5.23 2.45
C ARG A 100 25.26 5.21 1.13
#